data_AF-A0A8C6T5C9-F1
#
_entry.id   AF-A0A8C6T5C9-F1
#
_cell.length_a   1.000
_cell.length_b   1.000
_cell.length_c   1.000
_cell.angle_alpha   90.00
_cell.angle_beta   90.00
_cell.angle_gamma   90.00
#
_symmetry.space_group_name_H-M   'P 1'
#
loop_
_entity.id
_entity.type
_entity.pdbx_description
1 polymer ?
#
loop_
_entity_poly.entity_id
_entity_poly.type
_entity_poly.pdbx_seq_one_letter_code
_entity_poly.pdbx_strand_id
1 'polypeptide(L)'
;VRRRLHSCIALLSASKTHWGKWCSRLHSAEERPLCIGCKNKSSGRKYSELVLDEELDRENNNEITLLLTAFDGGSPQRSGTVIIHVTVLDANDNAPVFSQTVYKASLPENSPPDTLVITVTATDADEGINSQSHTVLTILPSIKNYYSLVTTEQLDRELVSDYNITITATDEGSPPLSSSKTVQLTVADINDNPPVFEEKSYSAYVTENNKPGSTLCSVAARDPDWRQNGTVVYSLLPGEVNGAPVSSYVSVNGDTGVIHAVRAFDYEHFRSFKVHVMARDNGSPPLSSNVTVNVFVSDVNDNSPQILDFKFVSSYNDNTLPVDQTLRKSPTDFSDVFGDCDDSPEVGM
;
A
#
# COMPACT_ATOMS: atom_id res chain seq x y z
N VAL A 1 -9.90 -34.79 15.62
CA VAL A 1 -10.88 -35.67 16.30
C VAL A 1 -10.75 -37.05 15.66
N ARG A 2 -10.07 -38.00 16.31
CA ARG A 2 -9.77 -39.33 15.75
C ARG A 2 -11.06 -40.13 15.59
N ARG A 3 -11.51 -40.36 14.35
CA ARG A 3 -12.67 -41.23 14.08
C ARG A 3 -12.18 -42.66 13.87
N ARG A 4 -12.55 -43.51 14.83
CA ARG A 4 -12.28 -44.95 14.86
C ARG A 4 -12.97 -45.65 13.69
N LEU A 5 -12.21 -46.12 12.71
CA LEU A 5 -12.69 -47.11 11.75
C LEU A 5 -12.90 -48.44 12.49
N HIS A 6 -14.16 -48.86 12.54
CA HIS A 6 -14.58 -50.07 13.24
C HIS A 6 -14.19 -51.31 12.42
N SER A 7 -13.29 -52.11 12.99
CA SER A 7 -13.15 -53.56 12.89
C SER A 7 -13.57 -54.23 11.57
N CYS A 8 -12.59 -54.59 10.74
CA CYS A 8 -12.77 -55.66 9.75
C CYS A 8 -12.86 -57.02 10.47
N ILE A 9 -14.07 -57.52 10.74
CA ILE A 9 -14.27 -58.88 11.25
C ILE A 9 -14.43 -59.82 10.04
N ALA A 10 -13.33 -60.42 9.58
CA ALA A 10 -13.38 -61.55 8.67
C ALA A 10 -13.59 -62.85 9.46
N LEU A 11 -14.78 -63.44 9.36
CA LEU A 11 -15.09 -64.76 9.93
C LEU A 11 -14.61 -65.86 8.98
N LEU A 12 -13.43 -66.42 9.25
CA LEU A 12 -12.98 -67.62 8.55
C LEU A 12 -13.66 -68.86 9.18
N SER A 13 -14.63 -69.44 8.46
CA SER A 13 -15.26 -70.70 8.87
C SER A 13 -14.67 -71.87 8.09
N ALA A 14 -13.99 -72.78 8.79
CA ALA A 14 -13.54 -74.05 8.23
C ALA A 14 -14.61 -75.14 8.48
N SER A 15 -15.08 -75.76 7.41
CA SER A 15 -16.02 -76.89 7.45
C SER A 15 -15.26 -78.21 7.28
N LYS A 16 -15.01 -78.93 8.39
CA LYS A 16 -15.14 -80.40 8.50
C LYS A 16 -14.87 -80.94 9.90
N THR A 17 -15.49 -82.07 10.15
CA THR A 17 -15.63 -82.86 11.38
C THR A 17 -14.31 -83.46 11.86
N HIS A 18 -13.68 -82.90 12.90
CA HIS A 18 -13.02 -83.56 14.04
C HIS A 18 -12.17 -82.51 14.80
N TRP A 19 -12.68 -82.04 15.96
CA TRP A 19 -12.20 -80.86 16.68
C TRP A 19 -11.30 -81.22 17.87
N GLY A 20 -10.07 -81.65 17.61
CA GLY A 20 -9.06 -81.89 18.64
C GLY A 20 -7.88 -80.92 18.50
N LYS A 21 -7.91 -79.81 19.26
CA LYS A 21 -6.80 -78.85 19.48
C LYS A 21 -6.27 -78.13 18.22
N TRP A 22 -6.87 -76.98 17.92
CA TRP A 22 -6.29 -75.97 17.04
C TRP A 22 -5.46 -74.99 17.88
N CYS A 23 -4.17 -74.90 17.61
CA CYS A 23 -3.31 -73.76 17.97
C CYS A 23 -2.81 -73.17 16.65
N SER A 24 -3.44 -72.08 16.22
CA SER A 24 -3.00 -71.32 15.06
C SER A 24 -1.75 -70.52 15.44
N ARG A 25 -0.61 -70.87 14.82
CA ARG A 25 0.61 -70.06 14.89
C ARG A 25 0.74 -69.33 13.56
N LEU A 26 0.58 -68.01 13.60
CA LEU A 26 0.96 -67.14 12.49
C LEU A 26 2.49 -67.15 12.42
N HIS A 27 3.06 -67.58 11.30
CA HIS A 27 4.39 -67.13 10.93
C HIS A 27 4.21 -65.87 10.08
N SER A 28 4.05 -64.73 10.77
CA SER A 28 4.33 -63.44 10.16
C SER A 28 5.73 -63.06 10.60
N ALA A 29 6.63 -62.91 9.64
CA ALA A 29 7.88 -62.21 9.88
C ALA A 29 7.52 -60.76 10.23
N GLU A 30 7.96 -60.34 11.42
CA GLU A 30 7.96 -58.98 11.95
C GLU A 30 6.59 -58.30 12.12
N GLU A 31 6.59 -57.28 12.97
CA GLU A 31 5.45 -56.52 13.49
C GLU A 31 4.48 -56.11 12.38
N ARG A 32 3.23 -56.60 12.44
CA ARG A 32 2.18 -56.25 11.48
C ARG A 32 0.91 -55.82 12.21
N PRO A 33 0.13 -54.88 11.66
CA PRO A 33 -1.03 -54.26 12.32
C PRO A 33 -2.23 -55.19 12.52
N LEU A 34 -2.13 -56.47 12.14
CA LEU A 34 -3.22 -57.46 12.17
C LEU A 34 -2.77 -58.73 12.88
N CYS A 35 -3.56 -59.19 13.85
CA CYS A 35 -3.33 -60.42 14.60
C CYS A 35 -4.52 -61.38 14.49
N ILE A 36 -4.34 -62.65 14.90
CA ILE A 36 -5.43 -63.64 14.91
C ILE A 36 -5.91 -63.88 16.34
N GLY A 37 -7.16 -63.49 16.61
CA GLY A 37 -7.88 -63.87 17.80
C GLY A 37 -8.50 -65.27 17.66
N CYS A 38 -8.57 -66.02 18.77
CA CYS A 38 -9.29 -67.30 18.84
C CYS A 38 -10.47 -67.17 19.79
N LYS A 39 -11.68 -67.49 19.32
CA LYS A 39 -12.90 -67.45 20.13
C LYS A 39 -13.58 -68.81 20.18
N ASN A 40 -14.26 -69.08 21.29
CA ASN A 40 -15.06 -70.29 21.46
C ASN A 40 -16.56 -69.93 21.37
N LYS A 41 -17.32 -70.67 20.56
CA LYS A 41 -18.79 -70.66 20.63
C LYS A 41 -19.27 -71.46 21.83
N SER A 42 -20.46 -71.15 22.32
CA SER A 42 -21.18 -71.90 23.37
C SER A 42 -21.39 -73.39 23.06
N SER A 43 -21.23 -73.80 21.78
CA SER A 43 -21.28 -75.19 21.32
C SER A 43 -19.93 -75.92 21.34
N GLY A 44 -18.86 -75.32 21.87
CA GLY A 44 -17.51 -75.90 21.92
C GLY A 44 -16.71 -75.82 20.61
N ARG A 45 -17.30 -75.27 19.54
CA ARG A 45 -16.57 -74.95 18.28
C ARG A 45 -15.71 -73.70 18.49
N LYS A 46 -14.43 -73.77 18.14
CA LYS A 46 -13.56 -72.59 18.08
C LYS A 46 -13.69 -71.90 16.72
N TYR A 47 -13.29 -70.64 16.60
CA TYR A 47 -13.08 -69.98 15.31
C TYR A 47 -11.97 -68.95 15.46
N SER A 48 -11.29 -68.68 14.34
CA SER A 48 -10.30 -67.62 14.22
C SER A 48 -10.97 -66.35 13.71
N GLU A 49 -10.66 -65.22 14.33
CA GLU A 49 -11.01 -63.88 13.86
C GLU A 49 -9.71 -63.13 13.54
N LEU A 50 -9.69 -62.41 12.42
CA LEU A 50 -8.65 -61.43 12.17
C LEU A 50 -9.01 -60.18 12.97
N VAL A 51 -8.07 -59.69 13.78
CA VAL A 51 -8.26 -58.53 14.65
C VAL A 51 -7.21 -57.50 14.30
N LEU A 52 -7.64 -56.24 14.29
CA LEU A 52 -6.75 -55.12 14.11
C LEU A 52 -6.04 -54.81 15.43
N ASP A 53 -4.71 -54.81 15.41
CA ASP A 53 -3.85 -54.52 16.56
C ASP A 53 -3.40 -53.05 16.56
N GLU A 54 -3.22 -52.47 15.37
CA GLU A 54 -2.85 -51.06 15.15
C GLU A 54 -3.69 -50.42 14.04
N GLU A 55 -3.85 -49.10 14.06
CA GLU A 55 -4.60 -48.37 13.02
C GLU A 55 -3.95 -48.58 11.63
N LEU A 56 -4.79 -48.81 10.61
CA LEU A 56 -4.32 -48.89 9.22
C LEU A 56 -4.27 -47.48 8.64
N ASP A 57 -3.14 -47.16 8.01
CA ASP A 57 -2.89 -45.91 7.31
C ASP A 57 -2.63 -46.28 5.84
N ARG A 58 -3.55 -45.88 4.96
CA ARG A 58 -3.48 -46.24 3.53
C ARG A 58 -2.32 -45.51 2.87
N GLU A 59 -2.10 -44.26 3.23
CA GLU A 59 -1.06 -43.38 2.71
C GLU A 59 0.34 -43.94 3.02
N ASN A 60 0.45 -44.73 4.09
CA ASN A 60 1.64 -45.51 4.40
C ASN A 60 1.67 -46.89 3.70
N ASN A 61 0.59 -47.68 3.77
CA ASN A 61 0.51 -48.98 3.11
C ASN A 61 -0.92 -49.36 2.69
N ASN A 62 -1.16 -49.43 1.38
CA ASN A 62 -2.47 -49.70 0.80
C ASN A 62 -2.81 -51.20 0.65
N GLU A 63 -1.82 -52.09 0.76
CA GLU A 63 -2.02 -53.54 0.64
C GLU A 63 -1.24 -54.34 1.70
N ILE A 64 -1.94 -55.26 2.35
CA ILE A 64 -1.34 -56.16 3.34
C ILE A 64 -1.58 -57.60 2.90
N THR A 65 -0.50 -58.35 2.66
CA THR A 65 -0.57 -59.78 2.30
C THR A 65 -0.19 -60.64 3.49
N LEU A 66 -1.13 -61.41 4.03
CA LEU A 66 -0.91 -62.29 5.20
C LEU A 66 -0.88 -63.77 4.78
N LEU A 67 0.11 -64.52 5.26
CA LEU A 67 0.15 -65.97 5.09
C LEU A 67 -0.43 -66.66 6.33
N LEU A 68 -1.62 -67.22 6.19
CA LEU A 68 -2.27 -67.99 7.24
C LEU A 68 -1.88 -69.47 7.11
N THR A 69 -1.29 -70.03 8.17
CA THR A 69 -1.00 -71.47 8.27
C THR A 69 -1.87 -72.12 9.34
N ALA A 70 -2.62 -73.14 8.95
CA ALA A 70 -3.39 -74.01 9.81
C ALA A 70 -2.62 -75.31 10.06
N PHE A 71 -2.66 -75.82 11.29
CA PHE A 71 -2.07 -77.09 11.67
C PHE A 71 -3.13 -78.01 12.29
N ASP A 72 -3.11 -79.30 11.96
CA ASP A 72 -3.97 -80.30 12.60
C ASP A 72 -3.39 -80.78 13.95
N GLY A 73 -4.20 -81.48 14.75
CA GLY A 73 -3.79 -82.05 16.03
C GLY A 73 -3.18 -83.46 15.91
N GLY A 74 -2.80 -83.88 14.70
CA GLY A 74 -2.34 -85.23 14.40
C GLY A 74 -0.88 -85.48 14.79
N SER A 75 -0.47 -86.75 14.73
CA SER A 75 0.94 -87.17 14.82
C SER A 75 1.21 -88.22 13.73
N PRO A 76 1.87 -87.87 12.62
CA PRO A 76 2.49 -86.56 12.33
C PRO A 76 1.47 -85.46 12.04
N GLN A 77 1.85 -84.22 12.36
CA GLN A 77 1.03 -83.03 12.12
C GLN A 77 1.03 -82.66 10.64
N ARG A 78 -0.14 -82.33 10.08
CA ARG A 78 -0.28 -81.76 8.73
C ARG A 78 -0.66 -80.30 8.81
N SER A 79 -0.23 -79.53 7.81
CA SER A 79 -0.55 -78.11 7.71
C SER A 79 -1.17 -77.76 6.36
N GLY A 80 -1.97 -76.69 6.35
CA GLY A 80 -2.48 -76.05 5.14
C GLY A 80 -2.22 -74.55 5.22
N THR A 81 -1.87 -73.94 4.08
CA THR A 81 -1.59 -72.50 4.00
C THR A 81 -2.57 -71.81 3.08
N VAL A 82 -2.98 -70.59 3.43
CA VAL A 82 -3.79 -69.70 2.58
C VAL A 82 -3.23 -68.28 2.66
N ILE A 83 -3.26 -67.58 1.53
CA ILE A 83 -2.87 -66.16 1.46
C ILE A 83 -4.12 -65.31 1.59
N ILE A 84 -4.08 -64.31 2.46
CA ILE A 84 -5.12 -63.32 2.65
C ILE A 84 -4.58 -61.99 2.11
N HIS A 85 -5.27 -61.44 1.12
CA HIS A 85 -5.01 -60.10 0.61
C HIS A 85 -5.98 -59.12 1.28
N VAL A 86 -5.44 -58.12 1.96
CA VAL A 86 -6.20 -57.04 2.59
C VAL A 86 -5.89 -55.76 1.82
N THR A 87 -6.92 -55.19 1.21
CA THR A 87 -6.86 -53.88 0.55
C THR A 87 -7.36 -52.81 1.52
N VAL A 88 -6.55 -51.80 1.81
CA VAL A 88 -6.94 -50.68 2.67
C VAL A 88 -7.70 -49.67 1.80
N LEU A 89 -8.90 -49.29 2.23
CA LEU A 89 -9.71 -48.29 1.53
C LEU A 89 -9.31 -46.90 1.99
N ASP A 90 -9.31 -45.95 1.05
CA ASP A 90 -9.08 -44.52 1.30
C ASP A 90 -10.16 -43.92 2.20
N ALA A 91 -9.73 -43.02 3.08
CA ALA A 91 -10.59 -42.20 3.92
C ALA A 91 -10.09 -40.76 3.83
N ASN A 92 -11.00 -39.79 3.81
CA ASN A 92 -10.62 -38.38 3.74
C ASN A 92 -10.10 -37.89 5.11
N ASP A 93 -8.83 -38.17 5.41
CA ASP A 93 -8.19 -37.84 6.67
C ASP A 93 -6.96 -36.92 6.54
N ASN A 94 -6.58 -36.57 5.32
CA ASN A 94 -5.62 -35.52 5.03
C ASN A 94 -6.34 -34.28 4.53
N ALA A 95 -5.91 -33.12 5.03
CA ALA A 95 -6.38 -31.84 4.52
C ALA A 95 -5.41 -31.33 3.45
N PRO A 96 -5.86 -30.53 2.47
CA PRO A 96 -4.97 -29.95 1.48
C PRO A 96 -3.84 -29.16 2.12
N VAL A 97 -2.60 -29.34 1.66
CA VAL A 97 -1.41 -28.64 2.19
C VAL A 97 -0.83 -27.71 1.13
N PHE A 98 -0.73 -26.43 1.45
CA PHE A 98 -0.02 -25.46 0.62
C PHE A 98 1.49 -25.63 0.68
N SER A 99 2.16 -25.44 -0.46
CA SER A 99 3.63 -25.58 -0.55
C SER A 99 4.42 -24.55 0.25
N GLN A 100 3.83 -23.37 0.51
CA GLN A 100 4.45 -22.29 1.29
C GLN A 100 3.63 -21.91 2.53
N THR A 101 4.33 -21.40 3.55
CA THR A 101 3.71 -20.87 4.77
C THR A 101 3.21 -19.43 4.60
N VAL A 102 3.89 -18.64 3.76
CA VAL A 102 3.53 -17.27 3.41
C VAL A 102 3.84 -17.05 1.93
N TYR A 103 2.88 -16.51 1.18
CA TYR A 103 3.07 -16.09 -0.20
C TYR A 103 3.24 -14.58 -0.26
N LYS A 104 4.20 -14.09 -1.03
CA LYS A 104 4.42 -12.66 -1.27
C LYS A 104 4.39 -12.38 -2.75
N ALA A 105 3.65 -11.34 -3.14
CA ALA A 105 3.54 -10.90 -4.51
C ALA A 105 3.64 -9.36 -4.56
N SER A 106 4.09 -8.84 -5.70
CA SER A 106 4.03 -7.42 -5.98
C SER A 106 3.55 -7.22 -7.41
N LEU A 107 2.60 -6.30 -7.57
CA LEU A 107 1.98 -6.01 -8.85
C LEU A 107 1.86 -4.49 -9.06
N PRO A 108 2.28 -3.94 -10.21
CA PRO A 108 2.07 -2.52 -10.53
C PRO A 108 0.59 -2.17 -10.58
N GLU A 109 0.22 -0.98 -10.10
CA GLU A 109 -1.18 -0.56 -10.06
C GLU A 109 -1.82 -0.39 -11.44
N ASN A 110 -1.03 0.02 -12.44
CA ASN A 110 -1.46 0.14 -13.82
C ASN A 110 -1.65 -1.22 -14.55
N SER A 111 -1.55 -2.34 -13.83
CA SER A 111 -1.80 -3.66 -14.39
C SER A 111 -3.27 -3.78 -14.80
N PRO A 112 -3.58 -4.27 -16.01
CA PRO A 112 -4.95 -4.45 -16.44
C PRO A 112 -5.68 -5.50 -15.58
N PRO A 113 -7.03 -5.51 -15.60
CA PRO A 113 -7.80 -6.62 -15.07
C PRO A 113 -7.35 -7.97 -15.66
N ASP A 114 -7.60 -9.05 -14.91
CA ASP A 114 -7.20 -10.43 -15.22
C ASP A 114 -5.67 -10.65 -15.26
N THR A 115 -4.89 -9.75 -14.66
CA THR A 115 -3.44 -9.93 -14.54
C THR A 115 -3.13 -10.96 -13.46
N LEU A 116 -2.24 -11.90 -13.77
CA LEU A 116 -1.75 -12.91 -12.83
C LEU A 116 -0.94 -12.25 -11.71
N VAL A 117 -1.43 -12.40 -10.47
CA VAL A 117 -0.73 -11.95 -9.25
C VAL A 117 0.29 -13.00 -8.82
N ILE A 118 -0.16 -14.24 -8.62
CA ILE A 118 0.69 -15.35 -8.17
C ILE A 118 0.02 -16.69 -8.48
N THR A 119 0.83 -17.72 -8.69
CA THR A 119 0.39 -19.11 -8.72
C THR A 119 0.71 -19.79 -7.40
N VAL A 120 -0.29 -20.39 -6.78
CA VAL A 120 -0.17 -21.16 -5.54
C VAL A 120 -0.42 -22.64 -5.81
N THR A 121 0.17 -23.49 -4.99
CA THR A 121 -0.01 -24.94 -5.09
C THR A 121 -0.47 -25.50 -3.76
N ALA A 122 -1.46 -26.38 -3.84
CA ALA A 122 -1.97 -27.15 -2.71
C ALA A 122 -2.03 -28.63 -3.13
N THR A 123 -1.59 -29.52 -2.26
CA THR A 123 -1.59 -30.97 -2.49
C THR A 123 -2.33 -31.68 -1.38
N ASP A 124 -3.16 -32.64 -1.75
CA ASP A 124 -3.80 -33.58 -0.84
C ASP A 124 -3.13 -34.96 -0.97
N ALA A 125 -3.02 -35.69 0.14
CA ALA A 125 -2.44 -37.03 0.17
C ALA A 125 -3.48 -38.14 -0.13
N ASP A 126 -4.77 -37.83 -0.01
CA ASP A 126 -5.87 -38.77 -0.19
C ASP A 126 -6.08 -39.11 -1.68
N GLU A 127 -6.60 -40.30 -2.00
CA GLU A 127 -6.79 -40.77 -3.38
C GLU A 127 -8.19 -40.43 -3.95
N GLY A 128 -8.23 -40.06 -5.24
CA GLY A 128 -9.49 -39.89 -5.98
C GLY A 128 -10.03 -38.46 -6.00
N ILE A 129 -11.36 -38.31 -6.01
CA ILE A 129 -12.08 -37.02 -6.05
C ILE A 129 -11.72 -36.15 -4.82
N ASN A 130 -11.40 -36.79 -3.69
CA ASN A 130 -10.90 -36.16 -2.48
C ASN A 130 -9.61 -35.34 -2.69
N SER A 131 -8.87 -35.53 -3.78
CA SER A 131 -7.72 -34.68 -4.12
C SER A 131 -8.08 -33.40 -4.90
N GLN A 132 -9.34 -33.18 -5.28
CA GLN A 132 -9.75 -31.98 -6.01
C GLN A 132 -10.16 -30.89 -5.01
N SER A 133 -9.44 -29.76 -5.02
CA SER A 133 -9.74 -28.66 -4.11
C SER A 133 -10.52 -27.53 -4.79
N HIS A 134 -11.71 -27.21 -4.28
CA HIS A 134 -12.47 -26.01 -4.68
C HIS A 134 -12.28 -24.90 -3.63
N THR A 135 -11.84 -23.72 -4.06
CA THR A 135 -11.56 -22.57 -3.18
C THR A 135 -12.54 -21.43 -3.42
N VAL A 136 -13.07 -20.84 -2.36
CA VAL A 136 -13.90 -19.63 -2.41
C VAL A 136 -13.01 -18.40 -2.25
N LEU A 137 -12.75 -17.73 -3.38
CA LEU A 137 -12.37 -16.31 -3.60
C LEU A 137 -11.56 -16.26 -4.90
N THR A 138 -12.25 -16.28 -6.05
CA THR A 138 -11.75 -16.04 -7.43
C THR A 138 -10.32 -16.52 -7.73
N ILE A 139 -9.99 -17.76 -7.35
CA ILE A 139 -8.78 -18.43 -7.80
C ILE A 139 -9.18 -19.35 -8.94
N LEU A 140 -8.62 -19.11 -10.13
CA LEU A 140 -8.87 -19.96 -11.28
C LEU A 140 -7.87 -21.12 -11.29
N PRO A 141 -8.32 -22.38 -11.40
CA PRO A 141 -7.40 -23.49 -11.63
C PRO A 141 -6.75 -23.31 -13.01
N SER A 142 -5.42 -23.31 -13.04
CA SER A 142 -4.66 -23.18 -14.30
C SER A 142 -4.23 -24.54 -14.83
N ILE A 143 -3.75 -25.43 -13.96
CA ILE A 143 -3.35 -26.83 -14.22
C ILE A 143 -3.65 -27.64 -12.94
N LYS A 144 -3.79 -28.98 -12.99
CA LYS A 144 -4.07 -29.83 -11.81
C LYS A 144 -3.19 -29.44 -10.60
N ASN A 145 -3.81 -28.99 -9.50
CA ASN A 145 -3.19 -28.52 -8.25
C ASN A 145 -2.44 -27.18 -8.31
N TYR A 146 -2.51 -26.46 -9.43
CA TYR A 146 -1.99 -25.11 -9.62
C TYR A 146 -3.12 -24.11 -9.76
N TYR A 147 -3.05 -23.10 -8.93
CA TYR A 147 -4.12 -22.15 -8.68
C TYR A 147 -3.61 -20.74 -8.93
N SER A 148 -4.27 -19.99 -9.79
CA SER A 148 -3.85 -18.63 -10.15
C SER A 148 -4.75 -17.61 -9.50
N LEU A 149 -4.14 -16.72 -8.71
CA LEU A 149 -4.79 -15.52 -8.22
C LEU A 149 -4.63 -14.42 -9.26
N VAL A 150 -5.74 -13.83 -9.71
CA VAL A 150 -5.77 -12.78 -10.73
C VAL A 150 -6.49 -11.53 -10.21
N THR A 151 -6.16 -10.37 -10.77
CA THR A 151 -6.89 -9.13 -10.51
C THR A 151 -8.26 -9.15 -11.19
N THR A 152 -9.30 -8.64 -10.53
CA THR A 152 -10.64 -8.47 -11.14
C THR A 152 -10.84 -7.07 -11.71
N GLU A 153 -10.13 -6.10 -11.17
CA GLU A 153 -10.18 -4.69 -11.52
C GLU A 153 -8.75 -4.14 -11.52
N GLN A 154 -8.58 -2.94 -12.09
CA GLN A 154 -7.32 -2.22 -11.99
C GLN A 154 -7.11 -1.79 -10.53
N LEU A 155 -5.85 -1.85 -10.07
CA LEU A 155 -5.49 -1.46 -8.72
C LEU A 155 -5.18 0.04 -8.67
N ASP A 156 -5.28 0.62 -7.48
CA ASP A 156 -4.97 2.02 -7.19
C ASP A 156 -4.24 2.01 -5.84
N ARG A 157 -2.94 2.33 -5.87
CA ARG A 157 -2.07 2.28 -4.70
C ARG A 157 -2.36 3.45 -3.76
N GLU A 158 -2.74 4.60 -4.29
CA GLU A 158 -3.14 5.78 -3.51
C GLU A 158 -4.40 5.48 -2.68
N LEU A 159 -5.27 4.59 -3.15
CA LEU A 159 -6.41 4.08 -2.42
C LEU A 159 -6.04 2.94 -1.45
N VAL A 160 -5.36 1.88 -1.94
CA VAL A 160 -4.94 0.71 -1.14
C VAL A 160 -3.58 0.20 -1.59
N SER A 161 -2.56 0.34 -0.74
CA SER A 161 -1.18 -0.08 -1.06
C SER A 161 -0.89 -1.56 -0.81
N ASP A 162 -1.62 -2.21 0.09
CA ASP A 162 -1.31 -3.57 0.54
C ASP A 162 -2.58 -4.39 0.81
N TYR A 163 -2.57 -5.65 0.37
CA TYR A 163 -3.64 -6.61 0.58
C TYR A 163 -3.15 -7.85 1.31
N ASN A 164 -3.92 -8.28 2.32
CA ASN A 164 -3.75 -9.57 2.99
C ASN A 164 -4.86 -10.52 2.55
N ILE A 165 -4.59 -11.27 1.49
CA ILE A 165 -5.58 -12.12 0.84
C ILE A 165 -5.52 -13.51 1.49
N THR A 166 -6.63 -13.99 2.02
CA THR A 166 -6.70 -15.35 2.58
C THR A 166 -7.20 -16.31 1.52
N ILE A 167 -6.38 -17.29 1.18
CA ILE A 167 -6.69 -18.37 0.24
C ILE A 167 -7.01 -19.64 1.02
N THR A 168 -8.03 -20.40 0.61
CA THR A 168 -8.51 -21.59 1.35
C THR A 168 -8.71 -22.78 0.42
N ALA A 169 -7.82 -23.77 0.48
CA ALA A 169 -8.01 -25.03 -0.24
C ALA A 169 -8.93 -25.94 0.57
N THR A 170 -9.99 -26.46 -0.05
CA THR A 170 -10.94 -27.41 0.56
C THR A 170 -11.05 -28.62 -0.34
N ASP A 171 -10.80 -29.82 0.18
CA ASP A 171 -10.98 -31.07 -0.55
C ASP A 171 -12.47 -31.36 -0.89
N GLU A 172 -12.70 -32.35 -1.74
CA GLU A 172 -14.06 -32.85 -2.05
C GLU A 172 -14.47 -34.05 -1.19
N GLY A 173 -13.78 -34.27 -0.07
CA GLY A 173 -14.06 -35.36 0.85
C GLY A 173 -15.39 -35.23 1.59
N SER A 174 -15.79 -36.31 2.27
CA SER A 174 -17.00 -36.32 3.09
C SER A 174 -16.74 -36.89 4.50
N PRO A 175 -16.64 -36.04 5.55
CA PRO A 175 -16.74 -34.57 5.52
C PRO A 175 -15.52 -33.92 4.84
N PRO A 176 -15.68 -32.71 4.27
CA PRO A 176 -14.57 -32.03 3.62
C PRO A 176 -13.60 -31.47 4.65
N LEU A 177 -12.30 -31.49 4.34
CA LEU A 177 -11.24 -30.84 5.12
C LEU A 177 -10.67 -29.65 4.33
N SER A 178 -10.19 -28.65 5.05
CA SER A 178 -9.67 -27.43 4.45
C SER A 178 -8.47 -26.87 5.18
N SER A 179 -7.65 -26.11 4.44
CA SER A 179 -6.56 -25.33 4.97
C SER A 179 -6.56 -23.93 4.36
N SER A 180 -6.05 -22.95 5.12
CA SER A 180 -5.95 -21.56 4.66
C SER A 180 -4.54 -21.02 4.80
N LYS A 181 -4.15 -20.13 3.88
CA LYS A 181 -2.89 -19.36 3.90
C LYS A 181 -3.14 -17.91 3.52
N THR A 182 -2.21 -17.04 3.89
CA THR A 182 -2.27 -15.62 3.54
C THR A 182 -1.25 -15.30 2.44
N VAL A 183 -1.73 -14.60 1.41
CA VAL A 183 -0.94 -13.96 0.36
C VAL A 183 -0.83 -12.48 0.71
N GLN A 184 0.40 -11.99 0.84
CA GLN A 184 0.72 -10.58 1.04
C GLN A 184 1.01 -9.97 -0.34
N LEU A 185 0.07 -9.18 -0.85
CA LEU A 185 0.22 -8.45 -2.10
C LEU A 185 0.55 -6.99 -1.78
N THR A 186 1.70 -6.52 -2.26
CA THR A 186 2.08 -5.11 -2.23
C THR A 186 1.91 -4.50 -3.62
N VAL A 187 1.09 -3.47 -3.72
CA VAL A 187 0.87 -2.73 -4.96
C VAL A 187 2.09 -1.85 -5.23
N ALA A 188 2.71 -2.03 -6.38
CA ALA A 188 3.86 -1.24 -6.80
C ALA A 188 3.39 0.07 -7.44
N ASP A 189 4.03 1.15 -7.00
CA ASP A 189 3.74 2.53 -7.40
C ASP A 189 4.12 2.82 -8.85
N ILE A 190 3.24 3.55 -9.54
CA ILE A 190 3.42 4.11 -10.87
C ILE A 190 3.18 5.61 -10.77
N ASN A 191 4.00 6.41 -11.46
CA ASN A 191 3.86 7.87 -11.46
C ASN A 191 2.67 8.29 -12.33
N ASP A 192 1.45 8.23 -11.81
CA ASP A 192 0.21 8.55 -12.52
C ASP A 192 -0.55 9.74 -11.95
N ASN A 193 -0.13 10.29 -10.80
CA ASN A 193 -0.65 11.54 -10.27
C ASN A 193 0.36 12.68 -10.44
N PRO A 194 -0.02 13.79 -11.10
CA PRO A 194 0.83 14.98 -11.11
C PRO A 194 0.77 15.72 -9.76
N PRO A 195 1.82 16.49 -9.39
CA PRO A 195 1.74 17.38 -8.24
C PRO A 195 0.58 18.37 -8.39
N VAL A 196 -0.22 18.58 -7.34
CA VAL A 196 -1.37 19.50 -7.34
C VAL A 196 -1.18 20.60 -6.30
N PHE A 197 -1.25 21.86 -6.74
CA PHE A 197 -1.21 23.01 -5.84
C PHE A 197 -2.44 23.09 -4.93
N GLU A 198 -2.25 23.48 -3.66
CA GLU A 198 -3.34 23.62 -2.67
C GLU A 198 -4.34 24.73 -3.07
N GLU A 199 -3.86 25.78 -3.73
CA GLU A 199 -4.66 26.91 -4.21
C GLU A 199 -4.60 27.05 -5.74
N LYS A 200 -5.68 27.49 -6.36
CA LYS A 200 -5.74 27.76 -7.82
C LYS A 200 -4.90 28.97 -8.24
N SER A 201 -4.69 29.90 -7.32
CA SER A 201 -3.84 31.07 -7.50
C SER A 201 -3.44 31.62 -6.15
N TYR A 202 -2.21 32.11 -6.03
CA TYR A 202 -1.71 32.74 -4.82
C TYR A 202 -1.65 34.26 -5.00
N SER A 203 -1.74 34.99 -3.89
CA SER A 203 -1.55 36.43 -3.84
C SER A 203 -0.45 36.76 -2.84
N ALA A 204 0.53 37.55 -3.27
CA ALA A 204 1.61 38.03 -2.44
C ALA A 204 1.55 39.56 -2.38
N TYR A 205 1.84 40.12 -1.21
CA TYR A 205 1.88 41.55 -0.98
C TYR A 205 3.28 41.93 -0.50
N VAL A 206 3.87 42.92 -1.14
CA VAL A 206 5.20 43.43 -0.79
C VAL A 206 5.13 44.94 -0.73
N THR A 207 5.65 45.53 0.34
CA THR A 207 5.81 46.99 0.40
C THR A 207 6.89 47.40 -0.58
N GLU A 208 6.74 48.54 -1.24
CA GLU A 208 7.85 49.07 -2.03
C GLU A 208 9.09 49.37 -1.17
N ASN A 209 10.21 49.62 -1.84
CA ASN A 209 11.51 49.80 -1.20
C ASN A 209 11.90 48.60 -0.30
N ASN A 210 11.36 47.40 -0.58
CA ASN A 210 11.67 46.18 0.16
C ASN A 210 13.13 45.78 0.03
N LYS A 211 13.65 45.13 1.08
CA LYS A 211 15.00 44.55 1.02
C LYS A 211 15.04 43.38 0.03
N PRO A 212 16.03 43.32 -0.87
CA PRO A 212 16.31 42.12 -1.67
C PRO A 212 16.46 40.88 -0.76
N GLY A 213 15.84 39.78 -1.17
CA GLY A 213 15.72 38.54 -0.40
C GLY A 213 14.48 38.46 0.51
N SER A 214 13.65 39.50 0.57
CA SER A 214 12.41 39.46 1.36
C SER A 214 11.46 38.36 0.88
N THR A 215 10.90 37.60 1.80
CA THR A 215 9.88 36.59 1.50
C THR A 215 8.58 37.25 1.02
N LEU A 216 8.05 36.78 -0.11
CA LEU A 216 6.80 37.26 -0.70
C LEU A 216 5.62 36.39 -0.25
N CYS A 217 5.69 35.11 -0.55
CA CYS A 217 4.69 34.10 -0.15
C CYS A 217 5.33 32.70 -0.23
N SER A 218 4.57 31.69 0.17
CA SER A 218 4.91 30.28 -0.04
C SER A 218 3.82 29.63 -0.88
N VAL A 219 4.21 28.83 -1.86
CA VAL A 219 3.30 27.95 -2.58
C VAL A 219 3.49 26.52 -2.08
N ALA A 220 2.41 25.74 -2.08
CA ALA A 220 2.45 24.34 -1.70
C ALA A 220 1.71 23.51 -2.76
N ALA A 221 2.33 22.41 -3.16
CA ALA A 221 1.76 21.36 -3.99
C ALA A 221 1.98 20.00 -3.35
N ARG A 222 1.06 19.07 -3.60
CA ARG A 222 1.06 17.71 -3.07
C ARG A 222 0.97 16.73 -4.21
N ASP A 223 1.72 15.65 -4.07
CA ASP A 223 1.71 14.53 -4.99
C ASP A 223 1.48 13.26 -4.16
N PRO A 224 0.42 12.48 -4.41
CA PRO A 224 0.05 11.33 -3.60
C PRO A 224 0.93 10.10 -3.88
N ASP A 225 1.73 10.10 -4.95
CA ASP A 225 2.55 8.98 -5.39
C ASP A 225 3.69 8.68 -4.40
N TRP A 226 4.29 7.50 -4.49
CA TRP A 226 5.23 7.03 -3.49
C TRP A 226 6.68 7.50 -3.75
N ARG A 227 7.32 8.05 -2.71
CA ARG A 227 8.75 8.42 -2.69
C ARG A 227 9.09 9.40 -3.81
N GLN A 228 9.88 8.99 -4.79
CA GLN A 228 10.41 9.87 -5.84
C GLN A 228 9.29 10.36 -6.75
N ASN A 229 8.31 9.49 -7.02
CA ASN A 229 7.11 9.84 -7.79
C ASN A 229 6.29 10.91 -7.04
N GLY A 230 6.19 10.83 -5.71
CA GLY A 230 5.56 11.91 -4.91
C GLY A 230 6.46 13.09 -4.50
N THR A 231 7.73 13.13 -4.90
CA THR A 231 8.67 14.18 -4.44
C THR A 231 8.54 15.43 -5.29
N VAL A 232 7.91 16.46 -4.75
CA VAL A 232 7.67 17.73 -5.45
C VAL A 232 8.89 18.66 -5.42
N VAL A 233 9.27 19.19 -6.58
CA VAL A 233 10.28 20.22 -6.76
C VAL A 233 9.66 21.44 -7.45
N TYR A 234 9.90 22.64 -6.89
CA TYR A 234 9.37 23.90 -7.41
C TYR A 234 10.37 24.62 -8.33
N SER A 235 9.84 25.28 -9.35
CA SER A 235 10.65 26.12 -10.25
C SER A 235 9.82 27.26 -10.84
N LEU A 236 10.48 28.35 -11.24
CA LEU A 236 9.83 29.43 -11.97
C LEU A 236 9.74 29.06 -13.44
N LEU A 237 8.56 29.20 -14.03
CA LEU A 237 8.43 29.06 -15.48
C LEU A 237 9.10 30.25 -16.19
N PRO A 238 9.75 30.01 -17.35
CA PRO A 238 10.28 31.08 -18.18
C PRO A 238 9.17 32.07 -18.56
N GLY A 239 9.46 33.36 -18.40
CA GLY A 239 8.54 34.43 -18.71
C GLY A 239 9.20 35.79 -18.51
N GLU A 240 8.51 36.84 -18.94
CA GLU A 240 8.98 38.21 -18.84
C GLU A 240 7.97 39.09 -18.11
N VAL A 241 8.49 40.03 -17.33
CA VAL A 241 7.75 41.10 -16.67
C VAL A 241 8.44 42.40 -17.08
N ASN A 242 7.72 43.32 -17.72
CA ASN A 242 8.25 44.59 -18.24
C ASN A 242 9.54 44.45 -19.09
N GLY A 243 9.62 43.42 -19.93
CA GLY A 243 10.76 43.20 -20.83
C GLY A 243 12.02 42.67 -20.15
N ALA A 244 11.93 42.23 -18.89
CA ALA A 244 12.99 41.53 -18.18
C ALA A 244 12.50 40.15 -17.70
N PRO A 245 13.38 39.15 -17.59
CA PRO A 245 12.97 37.81 -17.19
C PRO A 245 12.44 37.78 -15.75
N VAL A 246 11.43 36.95 -15.49
CA VAL A 246 10.80 36.76 -14.16
C VAL A 246 11.84 36.45 -13.08
N SER A 247 12.88 35.68 -13.41
CA SER A 247 13.99 35.34 -12.50
C SER A 247 14.80 36.54 -12.01
N SER A 248 14.69 37.69 -12.69
CA SER A 248 15.33 38.94 -12.26
C SER A 248 14.53 39.70 -11.19
N TYR A 249 13.26 39.34 -10.98
CA TYR A 249 12.36 39.95 -9.99
C TYR A 249 12.14 39.04 -8.79
N VAL A 250 11.97 37.73 -9.02
CA VAL A 250 11.65 36.75 -7.97
C VAL A 250 12.49 35.48 -8.14
N SER A 251 12.65 34.76 -7.04
CA SER A 251 13.25 33.43 -6.98
C SER A 251 12.35 32.51 -6.16
N VAL A 252 12.35 31.21 -6.46
CA VAL A 252 11.62 30.20 -5.68
C VAL A 252 12.62 29.18 -5.14
N ASN A 253 12.45 28.80 -3.88
CA ASN A 253 13.19 27.69 -3.30
C ASN A 253 12.60 26.36 -3.78
N GLY A 254 13.43 25.52 -4.39
CA GLY A 254 12.99 24.29 -5.05
C GLY A 254 12.40 23.23 -4.11
N ASP A 255 12.79 23.21 -2.84
CA ASP A 255 12.34 22.20 -1.88
C ASP A 255 11.14 22.69 -1.04
N THR A 256 11.09 23.99 -0.75
CA THR A 256 10.11 24.57 0.19
C THR A 256 8.97 25.34 -0.48
N GLY A 257 9.12 25.72 -1.75
CA GLY A 257 8.12 26.53 -2.45
C GLY A 257 8.04 27.99 -1.98
N VAL A 258 8.98 28.44 -1.13
CA VAL A 258 9.05 29.82 -0.67
C VAL A 258 9.56 30.73 -1.79
N ILE A 259 8.84 31.81 -2.05
CA ILE A 259 9.18 32.80 -3.09
C ILE A 259 9.80 34.03 -2.42
N HIS A 260 10.96 34.44 -2.92
CA HIS A 260 11.70 35.61 -2.46
C HIS A 260 11.79 36.68 -3.54
N ALA A 261 11.73 37.95 -3.14
CA ALA A 261 12.04 39.07 -4.01
C ALA A 261 13.56 39.12 -4.28
N VAL A 262 13.96 39.20 -5.54
CA VAL A 262 15.38 39.33 -5.93
C VAL A 262 15.83 40.80 -5.88
N ARG A 263 14.90 41.75 -5.95
CA ARG A 263 15.16 43.19 -5.92
C ARG A 263 14.14 43.95 -5.07
N ALA A 264 14.44 45.22 -4.83
CA ALA A 264 13.46 46.18 -4.34
C ALA A 264 12.47 46.53 -5.46
N PHE A 265 11.19 46.65 -5.10
CA PHE A 265 10.14 47.15 -5.99
C PHE A 265 9.87 48.62 -5.73
N ASP A 266 9.38 49.30 -6.76
CA ASP A 266 9.02 50.71 -6.80
C ASP A 266 7.56 50.77 -7.29
N TYR A 267 6.67 51.33 -6.47
CA TYR A 267 5.24 51.34 -6.73
C TYR A 267 4.88 52.27 -7.90
N GLU A 268 5.57 53.40 -8.05
CA GLU A 268 5.38 54.35 -9.15
C GLU A 268 5.76 53.72 -10.49
N HIS A 269 6.77 52.85 -10.49
CA HIS A 269 7.14 52.10 -11.68
C HIS A 269 6.20 50.92 -11.95
N PHE A 270 5.87 50.15 -10.92
CA PHE A 270 5.17 48.88 -11.10
C PHE A 270 4.32 48.40 -9.92
N ARG A 271 3.00 48.34 -10.14
CA ARG A 271 2.00 48.06 -9.08
C ARG A 271 1.67 46.59 -8.89
N SER A 272 1.66 45.78 -9.94
CA SER A 272 1.36 44.34 -9.82
C SER A 272 1.76 43.50 -11.02
N PHE A 273 2.28 42.29 -10.77
CA PHE A 273 2.70 41.34 -11.80
C PHE A 273 2.22 39.93 -11.50
N LYS A 274 2.25 39.09 -12.53
CA LYS A 274 1.97 37.66 -12.42
C LYS A 274 3.23 36.87 -12.70
N VAL A 275 3.48 35.87 -11.87
CA VAL A 275 4.52 34.87 -12.08
C VAL A 275 3.90 33.49 -12.09
N HIS A 276 4.42 32.59 -12.93
CA HIS A 276 3.95 31.22 -12.99
C HIS A 276 4.99 30.31 -12.34
N VAL A 277 4.55 29.55 -11.34
CA VAL A 277 5.39 28.57 -10.64
C VAL A 277 4.97 27.18 -11.11
N MET A 278 5.96 26.33 -11.41
CA MET A 278 5.76 24.93 -11.74
C MET A 278 6.15 24.06 -10.55
N ALA A 279 5.28 23.13 -10.20
CA ALA A 279 5.58 22.00 -9.33
C ALA A 279 5.78 20.77 -10.23
N ARG A 280 6.86 20.04 -10.03
CA ARG A 280 7.22 18.86 -10.82
C ARG A 280 7.70 17.75 -9.91
N ASP A 281 7.26 16.53 -10.18
CA ASP A 281 7.74 15.36 -9.45
C ASP A 281 9.14 14.91 -9.91
N ASN A 282 9.68 13.88 -9.25
CA ASN A 282 10.88 13.18 -9.69
C ASN A 282 10.57 11.81 -10.33
N GLY A 283 9.35 11.64 -10.85
CA GLY A 283 8.93 10.43 -11.52
C GLY A 283 9.53 10.27 -12.92
N SER A 284 9.31 9.10 -13.52
CA SER A 284 9.78 8.76 -14.87
C SER A 284 8.68 8.04 -15.67
N PRO A 285 7.96 8.73 -16.58
CA PRO A 285 8.15 10.13 -16.96
C PRO A 285 7.72 11.09 -15.84
N PRO A 286 8.32 12.28 -15.78
CA PRO A 286 7.98 13.26 -14.76
C PRO A 286 6.67 13.97 -15.10
N LEU A 287 5.81 14.16 -14.11
CA LEU A 287 4.57 14.92 -14.23
C LEU A 287 4.72 16.28 -13.52
N SER A 288 3.89 17.23 -13.92
CA SER A 288 3.98 18.60 -13.40
C SER A 288 2.66 19.34 -13.51
N SER A 289 2.51 20.36 -12.67
CA SER A 289 1.43 21.34 -12.74
C SER A 289 2.00 22.75 -12.59
N ASN A 290 1.18 23.75 -12.91
CA ASN A 290 1.54 25.15 -12.76
C ASN A 290 0.48 25.93 -11.97
N VAL A 291 0.91 27.01 -11.34
CA VAL A 291 0.04 27.95 -10.63
C VAL A 291 0.45 29.39 -10.89
N THR A 292 -0.53 30.29 -10.90
CA THR A 292 -0.30 31.72 -11.01
C THR A 292 -0.17 32.35 -9.62
N VAL A 293 0.89 33.12 -9.41
CA VAL A 293 1.09 33.96 -8.22
C VAL A 293 0.97 35.42 -8.64
N ASN A 294 0.00 36.13 -8.07
CA ASN A 294 -0.20 37.56 -8.27
C ASN A 294 0.58 38.32 -7.20
N VAL A 295 1.54 39.13 -7.60
CA VAL A 295 2.34 39.95 -6.68
C VAL A 295 1.84 41.39 -6.76
N PHE A 296 1.45 41.95 -5.61
CA PHE A 296 0.97 43.31 -5.45
C PHE A 296 1.99 44.13 -4.67
N VAL A 297 2.41 45.26 -5.23
CA VAL A 297 3.29 46.22 -4.57
C VAL A 297 2.41 47.22 -3.81
N SER A 298 2.69 47.42 -2.54
CA SER A 298 1.98 48.38 -1.68
C SER A 298 2.77 49.69 -1.60
N ASP A 299 2.07 50.77 -1.90
CA ASP A 299 2.53 52.17 -1.87
C ASP A 299 2.91 52.62 -0.44
N VAL A 300 4.01 53.34 -0.34
CA VAL A 300 4.53 54.05 0.80
C VAL A 300 4.83 55.47 0.32
N ASN A 301 4.33 56.48 1.04
CA ASN A 301 4.57 57.88 0.69
C ASN A 301 6.06 58.29 0.80
N ASP A 302 6.83 58.05 -0.25
CA ASP A 302 8.24 58.37 -0.42
C ASP A 302 8.47 59.51 -1.45
N ASN A 303 7.42 59.84 -2.21
CA ASN A 303 7.41 60.92 -3.16
C ASN A 303 6.94 62.23 -2.52
N SER A 304 7.83 63.22 -2.46
CA SER A 304 7.49 64.57 -1.97
C SER A 304 6.64 65.33 -2.99
N PRO A 305 5.59 66.05 -2.56
CA PRO A 305 4.74 66.81 -3.48
C PRO A 305 5.57 67.87 -4.21
N GLN A 306 5.49 67.88 -5.54
CA GLN A 306 6.11 68.90 -6.36
C GLN A 306 5.11 70.00 -6.67
N ILE A 307 5.52 71.25 -6.50
CA ILE A 307 4.67 72.37 -6.87
C ILE A 307 4.91 72.67 -8.35
N LEU A 308 3.95 72.24 -9.17
CA LEU A 308 3.91 72.53 -10.59
C LEU A 308 3.28 73.91 -10.79
N ASP A 309 4.15 74.90 -10.90
CA ASP A 309 3.88 76.27 -11.37
C ASP A 309 3.27 77.24 -10.34
N PHE A 310 4.12 78.13 -9.81
CA PHE A 310 3.66 79.35 -9.14
C PHE A 310 3.83 80.55 -10.08
N LYS A 311 2.73 81.24 -10.39
CA LYS A 311 2.82 82.66 -10.78
C LYS A 311 2.94 83.48 -9.51
N PHE A 312 4.16 83.90 -9.16
CA PHE A 312 4.33 84.99 -8.20
C PHE A 312 3.68 86.25 -8.80
N VAL A 313 2.63 86.75 -8.16
CA VAL A 313 2.12 88.09 -8.47
C VAL A 313 3.13 89.07 -7.87
N SER A 314 4.02 89.62 -8.70
CA SER A 314 5.08 90.54 -8.26
C SER A 314 4.58 91.97 -7.97
N SER A 315 3.33 92.28 -8.29
CA SER A 315 2.71 93.58 -8.00
C SER A 315 1.19 93.48 -7.96
N TYR A 316 0.58 93.96 -6.87
CA TYR A 316 -0.87 94.08 -6.70
C TYR A 316 -1.28 95.55 -6.88
N ASN A 317 -2.27 95.83 -7.73
CA ASN A 317 -2.95 97.12 -7.78
C ASN A 317 -4.28 96.98 -7.02
N ASP A 318 -4.53 97.89 -6.08
CA ASP A 318 -5.57 97.83 -5.04
C ASP A 318 -7.03 97.86 -5.51
N ASN A 319 -7.35 97.62 -6.80
CA ASN A 319 -8.70 97.88 -7.30
C ASN A 319 -9.31 96.87 -8.28
N THR A 320 -8.75 95.69 -8.49
CA THR A 320 -9.45 94.64 -9.26
C THR A 320 -8.98 93.25 -8.87
N LEU A 321 -9.77 92.52 -8.06
CA LEU A 321 -10.20 91.12 -8.24
C LEU A 321 -10.98 90.63 -6.98
N PRO A 322 -11.98 89.75 -7.12
CA PRO A 322 -12.75 89.22 -5.99
C PRO A 322 -11.87 88.38 -5.05
N VAL A 323 -12.25 88.32 -3.77
CA VAL A 323 -11.54 87.67 -2.64
C VAL A 323 -11.16 86.19 -2.88
N ASP A 324 -11.71 85.55 -3.91
CA ASP A 324 -11.55 84.12 -4.22
C ASP A 324 -10.22 83.74 -4.94
N GLN A 325 -9.27 84.68 -5.05
CA GLN A 325 -7.93 84.42 -5.61
C GLN A 325 -6.78 84.82 -4.68
N THR A 326 -6.96 84.70 -3.36
CA THR A 326 -5.85 84.94 -2.40
C THR A 326 -5.20 83.64 -1.94
N LEU A 327 -3.97 83.39 -2.43
CA LEU A 327 -3.09 82.32 -1.99
C LEU A 327 -2.75 82.48 -0.50
N ARG A 328 -2.99 81.42 0.31
CA ARG A 328 -2.55 81.36 1.72
C ARG A 328 -1.02 81.26 1.78
N LYS A 329 -0.41 82.14 2.56
CA LYS A 329 1.04 82.26 2.80
C LYS A 329 1.65 81.00 3.42
N SER A 330 2.90 80.69 3.08
CA SER A 330 3.69 79.59 3.65
C SER A 330 4.40 79.97 4.97
N PRO A 331 4.79 79.01 5.82
CA PRO A 331 5.29 79.25 7.20
C PRO A 331 6.64 79.98 7.34
N THR A 332 7.31 80.32 6.24
CA THR A 332 8.62 81.00 6.23
C THR A 332 8.57 82.51 6.44
N ASP A 333 7.38 83.12 6.55
CA ASP A 333 7.20 84.55 6.89
C ASP A 333 7.46 84.86 8.39
N PHE A 334 7.96 83.91 9.20
CA PHE A 334 8.18 84.05 10.65
C PHE A 334 9.65 83.96 11.11
N SER A 335 10.63 84.22 10.23
CA SER A 335 12.05 84.43 10.58
C SER A 335 12.51 85.69 9.85
N ASP A 336 12.89 86.82 10.46
CA ASP A 336 13.52 87.09 11.75
C ASP A 336 13.21 88.54 12.15
N VAL A 337 13.20 88.86 13.46
CA VAL A 337 14.12 89.82 14.11
C VAL A 337 13.96 89.61 15.63
N PHE A 338 14.72 88.68 16.21
CA PHE A 338 15.22 88.88 17.57
C PHE A 338 16.60 89.52 17.39
N GLY A 339 16.65 90.85 17.54
CA GLY A 339 17.91 91.57 17.64
C GLY A 339 18.41 91.43 19.08
N ASP A 340 19.56 90.79 19.23
CA ASP A 340 20.29 90.68 20.49
C ASP A 340 20.78 92.04 21.01
N CYS A 341 20.92 92.08 22.34
CA CYS A 341 21.54 93.12 23.14
C CYS A 341 23.04 93.25 22.80
N ASP A 342 23.61 94.46 22.75
CA ASP A 342 24.40 95.00 23.87
C ASP A 342 25.05 96.36 23.58
N ASP A 343 25.30 97.05 24.70
CA ASP A 343 26.30 98.08 24.99
C ASP A 343 26.27 99.49 24.36
N SER A 344 25.95 100.45 25.24
CA SER A 344 26.37 101.86 25.17
C SER A 344 27.54 102.08 26.13
N PRO A 345 28.61 102.80 25.75
CA PRO A 345 29.51 103.41 26.73
C PRO A 345 29.07 104.85 27.05
N GLU A 346 29.16 105.18 28.34
CA GLU A 346 28.99 106.51 28.93
C GLU A 346 29.99 107.57 28.44
N VAL A 347 29.63 108.82 28.79
CA VAL A 347 30.42 109.99 29.26
C VAL A 347 30.07 111.22 28.42
N GLY A 348 29.59 112.36 28.94
CA GLY A 348 29.40 112.86 30.30
C GLY A 348 29.53 114.39 30.28
N MET A 349 28.56 115.12 30.84
CA MET A 349 28.68 116.36 31.65
C MET A 349 27.30 116.93 31.97
#